data_AF-A0A090DSD6-F1
#
_entry.id   AF-A0A090DSD6-F1
#
_cell.length_a   1.000
_cell.length_b   1.000
_cell.length_c   1.000
_cell.angle_alpha   90.00
_cell.angle_beta   90.00
_cell.angle_gamma   90.00
#
_symmetry.space_group_name_H-M   'P 1'
#
loop_
_entity.id
_entity.type
_entity.pdbx_description
1 polymer ?
#
loop_
_entity_poly.entity_id
_entity_poly.type
_entity_poly.pdbx_seq_one_letter_code
_entity_poly.pdbx_strand_id
1 'polypeptide(L)'
;MTAKTHTTAADAPLSFECELAAPPEKVWRALTEPELLAAWMMPNDIKPETGKRFAFAGPDAAIECEVLDAEPGKLLRYSWRERPRADAADRPPAFDSPGFDSPSFDSIVTFTLARTVSGGTHLRVVHDGFVQAARPVVAVSGAGCGLSLDVRKNPAAANSPCVILRAA
;
A
#
# COMPACT_ATOMS: atom_id res chain seq x y z
N MET A 1 -22.19 5.67 34.33
CA MET A 1 -22.51 5.97 32.92
C MET A 1 -21.28 6.58 32.28
N THR A 2 -20.50 5.80 31.56
CA THR A 2 -19.37 6.30 30.76
C THR A 2 -19.56 5.76 29.36
N ALA A 3 -19.95 6.65 28.44
CA ALA A 3 -20.06 6.33 27.03
C ALA A 3 -18.66 6.02 26.51
N LYS A 4 -18.42 4.75 26.12
CA LYS A 4 -17.23 4.39 25.34
C LYS A 4 -17.47 4.88 23.92
N THR A 5 -16.90 6.03 23.59
CA THR A 5 -16.81 6.53 22.22
C THR A 5 -16.11 5.46 21.39
N HIS A 6 -16.86 4.87 20.45
CA HIS A 6 -16.31 3.95 19.47
C HIS A 6 -15.52 4.82 18.47
N THR A 7 -14.20 4.91 18.64
CA THR A 7 -13.34 5.51 17.62
C THR A 7 -13.26 4.54 16.45
N THR A 8 -13.91 4.87 15.34
CA THR A 8 -13.74 4.19 14.06
C THR A 8 -12.29 4.36 13.59
N ALA A 9 -11.49 3.31 13.71
CA ALA A 9 -10.06 3.29 13.42
C ALA A 9 -9.71 2.98 11.94
N ALA A 10 -10.62 3.24 11.00
CA ALA A 10 -10.52 2.74 9.62
C ALA A 10 -9.67 3.59 8.67
N ASP A 11 -9.09 4.72 9.12
CA ASP A 11 -8.39 5.69 8.25
C ASP A 11 -7.06 6.21 8.83
N ALA A 12 -6.49 5.50 9.82
CA ALA A 12 -5.22 5.93 10.41
C ALA A 12 -4.03 5.56 9.50
N PRO A 13 -3.06 6.46 9.25
CA PRO A 13 -1.89 6.18 8.42
C PRO A 13 -1.03 5.07 9.05
N LEU A 14 -0.50 4.18 8.22
CA LEU A 14 0.52 3.22 8.62
C LEU A 14 1.90 3.87 8.46
N SER A 15 2.67 3.97 9.54
CA SER A 15 4.02 4.56 9.51
C SER A 15 5.08 3.60 10.01
N PHE A 16 6.18 3.51 9.28
CA PHE A 16 7.36 2.72 9.61
C PHE A 16 8.61 3.60 9.54
N GLU A 17 9.54 3.39 10.47
CA GLU A 17 10.81 4.12 10.49
C GLU A 17 11.96 3.15 10.75
N CYS A 18 13.10 3.37 10.09
CA CYS A 18 14.31 2.59 10.31
C CYS A 18 15.59 3.38 10.03
N GLU A 19 16.68 2.93 10.64
CA GLU A 19 18.03 3.46 10.46
C GLU A 19 18.83 2.49 9.59
N LEU A 20 19.32 2.97 8.44
CA LEU A 20 20.11 2.22 7.49
C LEU A 20 21.56 2.73 7.52
N ALA A 21 22.54 1.83 7.55
CA ALA A 21 23.95 2.20 7.45
C ALA A 21 24.34 2.72 6.04
N ALA A 22 23.52 2.44 5.04
CA ALA A 22 23.71 2.91 3.67
C ALA A 22 23.39 4.40 3.53
N PRO A 23 24.13 5.15 2.69
CA PRO A 23 23.84 6.56 2.45
C PRO A 23 22.56 6.74 1.61
N PRO A 24 21.89 7.91 1.68
CA PRO A 24 20.60 8.15 1.01
C PRO A 24 20.62 7.90 -0.48
N GLU A 25 21.76 8.09 -1.16
CA GLU A 25 21.89 7.84 -2.59
C GLU A 25 21.79 6.35 -2.92
N LYS A 26 22.34 5.47 -2.06
CA LYS A 26 22.19 4.00 -2.22
C LYS A 26 20.76 3.57 -1.93
N VAL A 27 20.15 4.14 -0.89
CA VAL A 27 18.74 3.85 -0.54
C VAL A 27 17.81 4.32 -1.66
N TRP A 28 18.03 5.51 -2.21
CA TRP A 28 17.27 6.04 -3.34
C TRP A 28 17.27 5.08 -4.53
N ARG A 29 18.45 4.59 -4.95
CA ARG A 29 18.56 3.60 -6.03
C ARG A 29 17.75 2.35 -5.74
N ALA A 30 17.75 1.85 -4.51
CA ALA A 30 16.95 0.70 -4.11
C ALA A 30 15.42 0.94 -4.15
N LEU A 31 14.99 2.21 -4.11
CA LEU A 31 13.58 2.60 -4.22
C LEU A 31 13.16 2.97 -5.65
N THR A 32 14.10 3.27 -6.55
CA THR A 32 13.80 3.85 -7.87
C THR A 32 14.37 3.10 -9.06
N GLU A 33 15.29 2.16 -8.85
CA GLU A 33 15.76 1.27 -9.92
C GLU A 33 14.91 0.00 -9.94
N PRO A 34 14.22 -0.30 -11.06
CA PRO A 34 13.26 -1.41 -11.12
C PRO A 34 13.82 -2.75 -10.64
N GLU A 35 15.04 -3.09 -11.05
CA GLU A 35 15.71 -4.35 -10.68
C GLU A 35 16.03 -4.42 -9.19
N LEU A 36 16.49 -3.31 -8.59
CA LEU A 36 16.79 -3.25 -7.16
C LEU A 36 15.51 -3.25 -6.32
N LEU A 37 14.50 -2.52 -6.76
CA LEU A 37 13.20 -2.48 -6.09
C LEU A 37 12.54 -3.87 -6.12
N ALA A 38 12.60 -4.56 -7.27
CA ALA A 38 12.07 -5.92 -7.40
C ALA A 38 12.77 -6.94 -6.50
N ALA A 39 14.03 -6.71 -6.10
CA ALA A 39 14.78 -7.64 -5.25
C ALA A 39 14.22 -7.76 -3.83
N TRP A 40 13.52 -6.74 -3.34
CA TRP A 40 12.92 -6.74 -2.00
C TRP A 40 11.42 -6.50 -1.99
N MET A 41 10.84 -6.13 -3.14
CA MET A 41 9.43 -5.86 -3.31
C MET A 41 8.86 -6.71 -4.47
N MET A 42 8.22 -6.10 -5.46
CA MET A 42 7.59 -6.78 -6.59
C MET A 42 8.23 -6.33 -7.91
N PRO A 43 8.23 -7.19 -8.97
CA PRO A 43 8.62 -6.76 -10.30
C PRO A 43 7.84 -5.52 -10.73
N ASN A 44 8.52 -4.56 -11.33
CA ASN A 44 7.95 -3.25 -11.65
C ASN A 44 8.71 -2.58 -12.80
N ASP A 45 8.16 -1.48 -13.28
CA ASP A 45 8.72 -0.64 -14.35
C ASP A 45 8.83 0.84 -13.93
N ILE A 46 9.12 1.09 -12.64
CA ILE A 46 9.14 2.45 -12.08
C ILE A 46 10.10 3.38 -12.84
N LYS A 47 9.66 4.64 -13.01
CA LYS A 47 10.48 5.76 -13.47
C LYS A 47 10.34 6.88 -12.45
N PRO A 48 11.42 7.29 -11.75
CA PRO A 48 11.37 8.23 -10.64
C PRO A 48 11.24 9.69 -11.11
N GLU A 49 10.19 9.96 -11.87
CA GLU A 49 9.84 11.27 -12.39
C GLU A 49 8.36 11.54 -12.09
N THR A 50 8.05 12.70 -11.52
CA THR A 50 6.68 13.09 -11.21
C THR A 50 5.77 13.02 -12.44
N GLY A 51 4.58 12.45 -12.26
CA GLY A 51 3.57 12.22 -13.29
C GLY A 51 3.77 10.93 -14.10
N LYS A 52 4.87 10.20 -13.92
CA LYS A 52 5.05 8.90 -14.59
C LYS A 52 4.21 7.83 -13.91
N ARG A 53 3.58 7.01 -14.74
CA ARG A 53 2.88 5.81 -14.31
C ARG A 53 3.76 4.59 -14.47
N PHE A 54 3.56 3.65 -13.57
CA PHE A 54 4.22 2.36 -13.52
C PHE A 54 3.29 1.37 -12.83
N ALA A 55 3.64 0.09 -12.84
CA ALA A 55 2.88 -0.92 -12.14
C ALA A 55 3.79 -1.89 -11.39
N PHE A 56 3.32 -2.36 -10.23
CA PHE A 56 3.86 -3.57 -9.63
C PHE A 56 3.11 -4.78 -10.16
N ALA A 57 3.83 -5.83 -10.53
CA ALA A 57 3.27 -7.14 -10.78
C ALA A 57 2.90 -7.80 -9.44
N GLY A 58 1.73 -7.42 -8.91
CA GLY A 58 1.16 -7.99 -7.70
C GLY A 58 0.79 -9.47 -7.87
N PRO A 59 0.61 -10.20 -6.76
CA PRO A 59 0.36 -11.64 -6.78
C PRO A 59 -0.95 -12.02 -7.49
N ASP A 60 -1.99 -11.20 -7.33
CA ASP A 60 -3.33 -11.46 -7.88
C ASP A 60 -3.64 -10.61 -9.12
N ALA A 61 -3.18 -9.36 -9.11
CA ALA A 61 -3.38 -8.38 -10.18
C ALA A 61 -2.26 -7.33 -10.16
N ALA A 62 -2.10 -6.61 -11.27
CA ALA A 62 -1.21 -5.47 -11.32
C ALA A 62 -1.70 -4.35 -10.39
N ILE A 63 -0.77 -3.72 -9.67
CA ILE A 63 -1.03 -2.57 -8.81
C ILE A 63 -0.63 -1.33 -9.62
N GLU A 64 -1.59 -0.46 -9.88
CA GLU A 64 -1.37 0.74 -10.68
C GLU A 64 -0.80 1.87 -9.82
N CYS A 65 0.34 2.41 -10.22
CA CYS A 65 1.02 3.47 -9.52
C CYS A 65 1.28 4.69 -10.41
N GLU A 66 1.31 5.86 -9.78
CA GLU A 66 1.71 7.13 -10.40
C GLU A 66 2.64 7.84 -9.43
N VAL A 67 3.83 8.25 -9.91
CA VAL A 67 4.76 9.04 -9.11
C VAL A 67 4.17 10.43 -8.93
N LEU A 68 3.87 10.78 -7.68
CA LEU A 68 3.26 12.05 -7.30
C LEU A 68 4.32 13.09 -6.92
N ASP A 69 5.45 12.63 -6.38
CA ASP A 69 6.61 13.46 -6.07
C ASP A 69 7.89 12.63 -6.09
N ALA A 70 8.99 13.22 -6.55
CA ALA A 70 10.30 12.59 -6.63
C ALA A 70 11.41 13.63 -6.49
N GLU A 71 12.01 13.68 -5.30
CA GLU A 71 13.23 14.42 -5.02
C GLU A 71 14.39 13.44 -4.78
N PRO A 72 15.37 13.36 -5.69
CA PRO A 72 16.49 12.43 -5.58
C PRO A 72 17.19 12.46 -4.22
N GLY A 73 17.24 11.29 -3.57
CA GLY A 73 17.90 11.11 -2.27
C GLY A 73 17.14 11.67 -1.07
N LYS A 74 15.89 12.14 -1.24
CA LYS A 74 15.13 12.81 -0.17
C LYS A 74 13.67 12.35 -0.05
N LEU A 75 12.92 12.33 -1.14
CA LEU A 75 11.48 12.10 -1.12
C LEU A 75 11.04 11.30 -2.35
N LEU A 76 10.32 10.21 -2.12
CA LEU A 76 9.60 9.51 -3.18
C LEU A 76 8.16 9.33 -2.72
N ARG A 77 7.20 9.78 -3.52
CA ARG A 77 5.78 9.64 -3.22
C ARG A 77 5.04 9.13 -4.44
N TYR A 78 4.25 8.08 -4.29
CA TYR A 78 3.44 7.55 -5.38
C TYR A 78 2.07 7.06 -4.92
N SER A 79 1.11 7.04 -5.83
CA SER A 79 -0.20 6.42 -5.60
C SER A 79 -0.09 4.90 -5.61
N TRP A 80 -0.98 4.24 -4.89
CA TRP A 80 -1.12 2.79 -4.87
C TRP A 80 -2.58 2.43 -5.11
N ARG A 81 -2.88 1.84 -6.26
CA ARG A 81 -4.24 1.47 -6.66
C ARG A 81 -4.33 0.00 -6.98
N GLU A 82 -5.11 -0.72 -6.18
CA GLU A 82 -5.43 -2.11 -6.42
C GLU A 82 -6.79 -2.21 -7.10
N ARG A 83 -6.83 -2.94 -8.22
CA ARG A 83 -8.07 -3.22 -8.95
C ARG A 83 -8.54 -4.65 -8.67
N PRO A 84 -9.86 -4.87 -8.60
CA PRO A 84 -10.39 -6.22 -8.51
C PRO A 84 -10.07 -6.98 -9.79
N ARG A 85 -9.85 -8.29 -9.68
CA ARG A 85 -9.59 -9.14 -10.84
C ARG A 85 -10.78 -9.06 -11.80
N ALA A 86 -10.51 -8.85 -13.09
CA ALA A 86 -11.56 -8.63 -14.09
C ALA A 86 -12.53 -9.84 -14.22
N ASP A 87 -12.07 -11.07 -13.97
CA ASP A 87 -12.91 -12.27 -14.02
C ASP A 87 -13.84 -12.44 -12.79
N ALA A 88 -13.67 -11.61 -11.75
CA ALA A 88 -14.62 -11.53 -10.65
C ALA A 88 -15.88 -10.73 -11.04
N ALA A 89 -15.77 -9.81 -12.00
CA ALA A 89 -16.89 -8.98 -12.45
C ALA A 89 -17.86 -9.72 -13.41
N ASP A 90 -17.35 -10.69 -14.17
CA ASP A 90 -18.13 -11.48 -15.15
C ASP A 90 -18.68 -12.81 -14.60
N ARG A 91 -18.30 -13.19 -13.38
CA ARG A 91 -18.85 -14.39 -12.74
C ARG A 91 -20.23 -14.07 -12.17
N PRO A 92 -21.30 -14.79 -12.57
CA PRO A 92 -22.60 -14.61 -11.92
C PRO A 92 -22.43 -14.87 -10.41
N PRO A 93 -23.05 -14.05 -9.54
CA PRO A 93 -22.95 -14.26 -8.11
C PRO A 93 -23.38 -15.70 -7.81
N ALA A 94 -22.49 -16.48 -7.18
CA ALA A 94 -22.85 -17.81 -6.72
C ALA A 94 -24.07 -17.66 -5.80
N PHE A 95 -25.14 -18.40 -6.10
CA PHE A 95 -26.48 -18.23 -5.53
C PHE A 95 -26.54 -18.24 -3.98
N ASP A 96 -25.48 -18.72 -3.31
CA ASP A 96 -25.41 -18.86 -1.85
C ASP A 96 -24.10 -18.32 -1.24
N SER A 97 -23.41 -17.38 -1.89
CA SER A 97 -22.25 -16.70 -1.28
C SER A 97 -22.46 -15.20 -1.29
N PRO A 98 -22.28 -14.48 -0.17
CA PRO A 98 -22.26 -13.03 -0.21
C PRO A 98 -21.17 -12.64 -1.21
N GLY A 99 -21.57 -11.94 -2.28
CA GLY A 99 -20.66 -11.51 -3.33
C GLY A 99 -19.51 -10.76 -2.69
N PHE A 100 -18.35 -11.42 -2.58
CA PHE A 100 -17.14 -10.77 -2.11
C PHE A 100 -16.57 -10.02 -3.30
N ASP A 101 -17.26 -8.94 -3.68
CA ASP A 101 -16.74 -7.94 -4.58
C ASP A 101 -15.56 -7.30 -3.84
N SER A 102 -14.34 -7.77 -4.10
CA SER A 102 -13.14 -7.15 -3.55
C SER A 102 -13.13 -5.68 -3.99
N PRO A 103 -13.20 -4.70 -3.08
CA PRO A 103 -13.26 -3.30 -3.47
C PRO A 103 -11.92 -2.86 -4.06
N SER A 104 -11.93 -1.93 -5.02
CA SER A 104 -10.69 -1.24 -5.38
C SER A 104 -10.21 -0.38 -4.22
N PHE A 105 -8.90 -0.40 -4.01
CA PHE A 105 -8.25 0.28 -2.90
C PHE A 105 -7.28 1.32 -3.42
N ASP A 106 -7.52 2.58 -3.06
CA ASP A 106 -6.65 3.70 -3.42
C ASP A 106 -5.95 4.21 -2.16
N SER A 107 -4.65 4.50 -2.28
CA SER A 107 -3.82 5.02 -1.18
C SER A 107 -2.56 5.71 -1.70
N ILE A 108 -1.78 6.31 -0.81
CA ILE A 108 -0.52 6.98 -1.10
C ILE A 108 0.59 6.37 -0.26
N VAL A 109 1.74 6.13 -0.89
CA VAL A 109 2.96 5.70 -0.20
C VAL A 109 3.99 6.81 -0.31
N THR A 110 4.54 7.22 0.83
CA THR A 110 5.54 8.28 0.95
C THR A 110 6.78 7.76 1.64
N PHE A 111 7.92 7.83 0.96
CA PHE A 111 9.26 7.56 1.49
C PHE A 111 10.00 8.86 1.73
N THR A 112 10.52 9.07 2.93
CA THR A 112 11.39 10.19 3.28
C THR A 112 12.75 9.67 3.72
N LEU A 113 13.81 10.20 3.13
CA LEU A 113 15.19 9.83 3.37
C LEU A 113 15.92 11.03 3.99
N ALA A 114 16.40 10.88 5.21
CA ALA A 114 17.23 11.88 5.88
C ALA A 114 18.62 11.31 6.14
N ARG A 115 19.67 12.02 5.73
CA ARG A 115 21.05 11.64 6.06
C ARG A 115 21.27 11.73 7.56
N THR A 116 21.81 10.67 8.15
CA THR A 116 22.14 10.63 9.58
C THR A 116 23.54 11.19 9.84
N VAL A 117 23.83 11.51 11.10
CA VAL A 117 25.16 11.99 11.51
C VAL A 117 26.28 11.00 11.22
N SER A 118 25.99 9.69 11.21
CA SER A 118 26.93 8.63 10.88
C SER A 118 27.12 8.43 9.36
N GLY A 119 26.43 9.20 8.53
CA GLY A 119 26.47 9.11 7.07
C GLY A 119 25.48 8.12 6.46
N GLY A 120 24.71 7.41 7.30
CA GLY A 120 23.62 6.53 6.88
C GLY A 120 22.32 7.28 6.55
N THR A 121 21.19 6.56 6.58
CA THR A 121 19.87 7.08 6.24
C THR A 121 18.85 6.72 7.31
N HIS A 122 18.16 7.72 7.85
CA HIS A 122 16.88 7.54 8.52
C HIS A 122 15.82 7.48 7.42
N LEU A 123 15.21 6.31 7.26
CA LEU A 123 14.16 6.06 6.29
C LEU A 123 12.82 6.04 7.02
N ARG A 124 11.90 6.89 6.57
CA ARG A 124 10.51 6.91 7.02
C ARG A 124 9.59 6.54 5.87
N VAL A 125 8.67 5.63 6.12
CA VAL A 125 7.64 5.20 5.17
C VAL A 125 6.28 5.45 5.77
N VAL A 126 5.43 6.17 5.05
CA VAL A 126 4.02 6.38 5.40
C VAL A 126 3.15 5.84 4.29
N HIS A 127 2.17 5.03 4.66
CA HIS A 127 1.11 4.56 3.79
C HIS A 127 -0.20 5.12 4.34
N ASP A 128 -0.83 6.02 3.61
CA ASP A 128 -2.00 6.77 4.05
C ASP A 128 -2.99 7.05 2.92
N GLY A 129 -4.01 7.85 3.20
CA GLY A 129 -5.04 8.22 2.22
C GLY A 129 -5.88 7.02 1.78
N PHE A 130 -6.16 6.10 2.70
CA PHE A 130 -6.88 4.87 2.44
C PHE A 130 -8.32 5.15 2.04
N VAL A 131 -8.60 5.14 0.75
CA VAL A 131 -9.96 5.28 0.23
C VAL A 131 -10.39 3.93 -0.32
N GLN A 132 -11.32 3.28 0.39
CA GLN A 132 -12.11 2.22 -0.22
C GLN A 132 -13.03 2.88 -1.24
N ALA A 133 -12.79 2.63 -2.53
CA ALA A 133 -13.69 3.14 -3.56
C ALA A 133 -15.03 2.38 -3.48
N ALA A 134 -16.00 2.97 -2.79
CA ALA A 134 -17.37 2.48 -2.73
C ALA A 134 -18.09 2.70 -4.08
N ARG A 135 -18.94 1.75 -4.49
CA ARG A 135 -19.89 1.94 -5.60
C ARG A 135 -21.10 2.79 -5.15
N PRO A 136 -21.81 3.47 -6.07
CA PRO A 136 -23.05 4.18 -5.75
C PRO A 136 -24.12 3.18 -5.30
N VAL A 137 -24.77 3.48 -4.17
CA VAL A 137 -25.79 2.62 -3.55
C VAL A 137 -27.04 2.55 -4.43
N VAL A 138 -27.37 1.36 -4.92
CA VAL A 138 -28.77 0.98 -5.16
C VAL A 138 -29.26 0.29 -3.90
N ALA A 139 -30.18 0.94 -3.20
CA ALA A 139 -30.76 0.41 -1.97
C ALA A 139 -31.73 -0.73 -2.28
N VAL A 140 -31.48 -1.92 -1.72
CA VAL A 140 -32.50 -2.94 -1.48
C VAL A 140 -32.39 -3.36 -0.02
N SER A 141 -33.44 -3.07 0.74
CA SER A 141 -33.59 -3.51 2.12
C SER A 141 -33.91 -5.00 2.19
N GLY A 142 -33.22 -5.73 3.06
CA GLY A 142 -33.54 -7.13 3.38
C GLY A 142 -32.81 -7.56 4.65
N ALA A 143 -33.59 -7.99 5.66
CA ALA A 143 -33.17 -8.26 7.02
C ALA A 143 -32.36 -9.56 7.18
N GLY A 144 -31.50 -9.64 8.21
CA GLY A 144 -30.96 -10.92 8.69
C GLY A 144 -29.70 -10.79 9.55
N CYS A 145 -29.83 -11.01 10.86
CA CYS A 145 -28.76 -11.01 11.85
C CYS A 145 -27.80 -12.21 11.73
N GLY A 146 -26.52 -11.99 12.07
CA GLY A 146 -25.59 -13.04 12.50
C GLY A 146 -24.12 -12.72 12.21
N LEU A 147 -23.43 -12.03 13.12
CA LEU A 147 -21.96 -11.85 13.08
C LEU A 147 -21.27 -13.04 13.77
N SER A 148 -20.33 -13.68 13.08
CA SER A 148 -19.20 -14.38 13.70
C SER A 148 -17.92 -13.70 13.22
N LEU A 149 -17.20 -13.11 14.18
CA LEU A 149 -15.87 -12.52 13.98
C LEU A 149 -14.84 -13.58 14.33
N ASP A 150 -14.18 -14.16 13.32
CA ASP A 150 -12.90 -14.82 13.52
C ASP A 150 -11.76 -13.81 13.36
N VAL A 151 -10.85 -13.84 14.34
CA VAL A 151 -9.83 -12.83 14.59
C VAL A 151 -8.44 -13.44 14.38
N ARG A 152 -7.60 -12.64 13.69
CA ARG A 152 -6.14 -12.72 13.44
C ARG A 152 -5.74 -13.36 12.11
N LYS A 153 -4.86 -12.74 11.32
CA LYS A 153 -3.54 -12.21 11.74
C LYS A 153 -3.07 -11.11 10.77
N ASN A 154 -2.86 -9.91 11.29
CA ASN A 154 -2.01 -8.81 10.79
C ASN A 154 -1.76 -8.74 9.25
N PRO A 155 -2.36 -7.80 8.50
CA PRO A 155 -1.90 -7.51 7.15
C PRO A 155 -0.55 -6.81 7.26
N ALA A 156 0.54 -7.56 7.10
CA ALA A 156 1.83 -6.92 6.85
C ALA A 156 1.71 -6.20 5.51
N ALA A 157 1.70 -4.87 5.51
CA ALA A 157 1.82 -4.10 4.28
C ALA A 157 3.09 -4.55 3.55
N ALA A 158 2.97 -4.84 2.25
CA ALA A 158 4.08 -5.32 1.41
C ALA A 158 5.32 -4.40 1.44
N ASN A 159 5.15 -3.16 1.90
CA ASN A 159 6.17 -2.12 1.94
C ASN A 159 6.97 -2.06 3.26
N SER A 160 7.00 -3.13 4.06
CA SER A 160 7.73 -3.17 5.34
C SER A 160 9.26 -3.36 5.13
N PRO A 161 10.10 -2.31 5.22
CA PRO A 161 11.48 -2.36 4.69
C PRO A 161 12.49 -3.01 5.65
N CYS A 162 12.15 -3.13 6.95
CA CYS A 162 13.11 -3.40 8.03
C CYS A 162 13.82 -4.76 7.97
N VAL A 163 13.29 -5.73 7.21
CA VAL A 163 13.84 -7.09 7.17
C VAL A 163 14.74 -7.34 5.96
N ILE A 164 14.59 -6.59 4.87
CA ILE A 164 15.13 -7.00 3.56
C ILE A 164 16.31 -6.12 3.11
N LEU A 165 16.35 -4.83 3.47
CA LEU A 165 17.43 -3.91 3.08
C LEU A 165 18.76 -4.11 3.84
N ARG A 166 18.85 -5.13 4.71
CA ARG A 166 20.10 -5.53 5.40
C ARG A 166 21.00 -6.47 4.59
N ALA A 167 20.51 -7.03 3.49
CA ALA A 167 21.18 -8.13 2.78
C ALA A 167 21.91 -7.74 1.49
N ALA A 168 22.09 -6.44 1.18
CA ALA A 168 22.69 -5.98 -0.10
C ALA A 168 23.88 -5.00 0.05
#